data_AF-A0A969EGP8-F1
#
_entry.id   AF-A0A969EGP8-F1
#
_cell.length_a   1.000
_cell.length_b   1.000
_cell.length_c   1.000
_cell.angle_alpha   90.00
_cell.angle_beta   90.00
_cell.angle_gamma   90.00
#
_symmetry.space_group_name_H-M   'P 1'
#
loop_
_entity.id
_entity.type
_entity.pdbx_description
1 polymer ?
#
loop_
_entity_poly.entity_id
_entity_poly.type
_entity_poly.pdbx_seq_one_letter_code
_entity_poly.pdbx_strand_id
1 'polypeptide(L)'
;MNSGDEKSKEYAQRRMNELKGLSVSDRYVINLSQNGSNGGKNILTKSELQEILKSGGDITKARIQKLSRSGSKIDRQYAAELLLHAESEESISFLIELLHDTSSKVRNTAILTAIKKNNDEVIYSLIDNLNHPKCGTQALNALVIIGSRTLNFLDSAFYRSGQSTQTMLRIVQAMGRIGGQRARDLLWNKIDFPDKIVVSQVLLSLGESGFKASISQITRIKYSLESDIADVAWNLNAYITIGNEGNAKEIKKALQREIQNDTQHVYMLLAMLYDTRSIQLVKENIESGTTEGTTYAVELLDVFLSEQLKQRVIPVLDDLSETEKLSKLEIFFPQIEVNEKLILKFLINRDFTQANRWTKANVIKQIGILRIEDFKLDLIAQLFNPDWLVKEIAAWSLHQIDTEEYTITTFRLGEEVKKKLDEVIVNESSLKLIDKVIFFKTIAVFEEIPGLTLSHLADITEEIKLPEGLSLTIDEKQNWFFYIVLSGAVKYYEKGN
;
A
#
# COMPACT_ATOMS: atom_id res chain seq x y z
N MET A 1 -30.63 -44.35 -31.15
CA MET A 1 -31.57 -43.35 -30.60
C MET A 1 -30.73 -42.26 -29.93
N ASN A 2 -30.71 -41.01 -30.42
CA ASN A 2 -30.46 -39.77 -29.65
C ASN A 2 -30.11 -38.51 -30.48
N SER A 3 -30.01 -38.56 -31.82
CA SER A 3 -29.73 -37.34 -32.60
C SER A 3 -30.86 -36.30 -32.60
N GLY A 4 -32.11 -36.73 -32.43
CA GLY A 4 -33.28 -35.84 -32.34
C GLY A 4 -33.42 -35.13 -31.00
N ASP A 5 -33.01 -35.79 -29.91
CA ASP A 5 -33.05 -35.22 -28.56
C ASP A 5 -31.91 -34.21 -28.36
N GLU A 6 -30.74 -34.47 -28.96
CA GLU A 6 -29.59 -33.56 -28.93
C GLU A 6 -29.85 -32.27 -29.72
N LYS A 7 -30.42 -32.36 -30.92
CA LYS A 7 -30.83 -31.17 -31.70
C LYS A 7 -31.92 -30.36 -31.00
N SER A 8 -32.85 -31.01 -30.32
CA SER A 8 -33.92 -30.34 -29.56
C SER A 8 -33.36 -29.61 -28.34
N LYS A 9 -32.38 -30.21 -27.65
CA LYS A 9 -31.66 -29.61 -26.52
C LYS A 9 -30.78 -28.45 -26.95
N GLU A 10 -30.09 -28.56 -28.09
CA GLU A 10 -29.31 -27.47 -28.68
C GLU A 10 -30.20 -26.29 -29.10
N TYR A 11 -31.34 -26.58 -29.72
CA TYR A 11 -32.35 -25.56 -30.05
C TYR A 11 -32.91 -24.89 -28.78
N ALA A 12 -33.23 -25.66 -27.74
CA ALA A 12 -33.70 -25.13 -26.46
C ALA A 12 -32.66 -24.25 -25.78
N GLN A 13 -31.38 -24.66 -25.78
CA GLN A 13 -30.29 -23.86 -25.23
C GLN A 13 -30.14 -22.54 -25.99
N ARG A 14 -30.18 -22.57 -27.32
CA ARG A 14 -30.12 -21.37 -28.15
C ARG A 14 -31.28 -20.41 -27.88
N ARG A 15 -32.52 -20.92 -27.83
CA ARG A 15 -33.70 -20.12 -27.49
C ARG A 15 -33.65 -19.55 -26.07
N MET A 16 -33.05 -20.28 -25.14
CA MET A 16 -32.87 -19.84 -23.77
C MET A 16 -31.80 -18.74 -23.66
N ASN A 17 -30.72 -18.82 -24.43
CA ASN A 17 -29.71 -17.77 -24.53
C ASN A 17 -30.25 -16.49 -25.21
N GLU A 18 -31.41 -16.54 -25.87
CA GLU A 18 -32.12 -15.37 -26.39
C GLU A 18 -32.94 -14.64 -25.29
N LEU A 19 -33.13 -15.23 -24.10
CA LEU A 19 -33.83 -14.61 -22.96
C LEU A 19 -32.89 -13.72 -22.13
N LYS A 20 -33.31 -12.48 -21.85
CA LYS A 20 -32.51 -11.45 -21.14
C LYS A 20 -31.86 -11.93 -19.84
N GLY A 21 -32.56 -12.73 -19.04
CA GLY A 21 -32.07 -13.22 -17.75
C GLY A 21 -31.17 -14.47 -17.81
N LEU A 22 -30.85 -14.97 -19.01
CA LEU A 22 -30.02 -16.17 -19.23
C LEU A 22 -28.94 -15.95 -20.30
N SER A 23 -29.10 -14.95 -21.17
CA SER A 23 -28.09 -14.48 -22.12
C SER A 23 -26.84 -13.89 -21.46
N VAL A 24 -26.86 -13.70 -20.14
CA VAL A 24 -25.81 -13.00 -19.38
C VAL A 24 -24.62 -13.91 -19.06
N SER A 25 -24.78 -15.25 -19.10
CA SER A 25 -23.71 -16.18 -18.73
C SER A 25 -23.84 -17.55 -19.39
N ASP A 26 -22.77 -18.00 -20.07
CA ASP A 26 -22.67 -19.36 -20.65
C ASP A 26 -22.50 -20.48 -19.59
N ARG A 27 -22.59 -20.12 -18.31
CA ARG A 27 -22.40 -21.01 -17.17
C ARG A 27 -23.65 -21.79 -16.79
N TYR A 28 -24.84 -21.34 -17.18
CA TYR A 28 -26.08 -22.06 -16.93
C TYR A 28 -26.61 -22.66 -18.22
N VAL A 29 -26.66 -23.99 -18.26
CA VAL A 29 -27.06 -24.76 -19.44
C VAL A 29 -28.22 -25.69 -19.12
N ILE A 30 -29.05 -25.98 -20.12
CA ILE A 30 -30.12 -26.99 -20.05
C ILE A 30 -29.50 -28.39 -20.10
N ASN A 31 -28.35 -28.55 -20.76
CA ASN A 31 -27.62 -29.82 -20.82
C ASN A 31 -26.13 -29.61 -21.09
N LEU A 32 -25.29 -30.56 -20.65
CA LEU A 32 -23.86 -30.61 -20.99
C LEU A 32 -23.68 -31.36 -22.32
N SER A 33 -23.03 -30.75 -23.31
CA SER A 33 -22.66 -31.42 -24.56
C SER A 33 -21.59 -32.48 -24.31
N GLN A 34 -21.70 -33.68 -24.91
CA GLN A 34 -20.79 -34.81 -24.64
C GLN A 34 -19.30 -34.55 -24.99
N ASN A 35 -18.98 -33.51 -25.77
CA ASN A 35 -17.61 -33.18 -26.19
C ASN A 35 -17.01 -31.92 -25.52
N GLY A 36 -17.69 -31.32 -24.54
CA GLY A 36 -17.17 -30.16 -23.81
C GLY A 36 -16.64 -30.58 -22.44
N SER A 37 -15.38 -30.26 -22.15
CA SER A 37 -14.81 -30.38 -20.80
C SER A 37 -15.75 -29.77 -19.75
N ASN A 38 -15.82 -30.42 -18.58
CA ASN A 38 -16.71 -30.14 -17.44
C ASN A 38 -16.40 -28.79 -16.75
N GLY A 39 -16.38 -27.70 -17.53
CA GLY A 39 -15.81 -26.39 -17.22
C GLY A 39 -16.65 -25.55 -16.26
N GLY A 40 -17.17 -26.14 -15.19
CA GLY A 40 -17.88 -25.43 -14.13
C GLY A 40 -19.23 -24.83 -14.54
N LYS A 41 -19.92 -25.45 -15.52
CA LYS A 41 -21.28 -25.08 -15.92
C LYS A 41 -22.31 -25.79 -15.04
N ASN A 42 -23.30 -25.07 -14.54
CA ASN A 42 -24.41 -25.58 -13.75
C ASN A 42 -25.62 -25.90 -14.64
N ILE A 43 -26.27 -27.04 -14.37
CA ILE A 43 -27.49 -27.44 -15.07
C ILE A 43 -28.68 -26.77 -14.38
N LEU A 44 -29.52 -26.06 -15.15
CA LEU A 44 -30.74 -25.47 -14.62
C LEU A 44 -31.73 -26.57 -14.23
N THR A 45 -32.25 -26.49 -13.01
CA THR A 45 -33.28 -27.43 -12.55
C THR A 45 -34.61 -27.15 -13.25
N LYS A 46 -35.49 -28.17 -13.32
CA LYS A 46 -36.83 -28.03 -13.93
C LYS A 46 -37.64 -26.90 -13.29
N SER A 47 -37.54 -26.71 -11.98
CA SER A 47 -38.20 -25.63 -11.25
C SER A 47 -37.67 -24.26 -11.65
N GLU A 48 -36.35 -24.11 -11.80
CA GLU A 48 -35.72 -22.85 -12.23
C GLU A 48 -36.09 -22.49 -13.66
N LEU A 49 -36.10 -23.46 -14.57
CA LEU A 49 -36.57 -23.24 -15.94
C LEU A 49 -38.04 -22.81 -15.97
N GLN A 50 -38.89 -23.43 -15.16
CA GLN A 50 -40.30 -23.03 -15.05
C GLN A 50 -40.47 -21.63 -14.48
N GLU A 51 -39.67 -21.23 -13.49
CA GLU A 51 -39.71 -19.90 -12.89
C GLU A 51 -39.25 -18.82 -13.88
N ILE A 52 -38.21 -19.10 -14.67
CA ILE A 52 -37.71 -18.20 -15.71
C ILE A 52 -38.73 -18.06 -16.84
N LEU A 53 -39.36 -19.16 -17.26
CA LEU A 53 -40.41 -19.13 -18.28
C LEU A 53 -41.68 -18.40 -17.77
N LYS A 54 -42.07 -18.59 -16.50
CA LYS A 54 -43.21 -17.90 -15.89
C LYS A 54 -42.99 -16.39 -15.75
N SER A 55 -41.75 -15.97 -15.53
CA SER A 55 -41.36 -14.56 -15.50
C SER A 55 -41.07 -13.97 -16.89
N GLY A 56 -41.34 -14.70 -17.98
CA GLY A 56 -41.07 -14.22 -19.35
C GLY A 56 -39.59 -14.02 -19.67
N GLY A 57 -38.68 -14.57 -18.86
CA GLY A 57 -37.24 -14.34 -18.98
C GLY A 57 -36.71 -13.14 -18.21
N ASP A 58 -37.56 -12.44 -17.45
CA ASP A 58 -37.16 -11.28 -16.65
C ASP A 58 -36.32 -11.66 -15.42
N ILE A 59 -35.44 -10.75 -15.03
CA ILE A 59 -34.58 -10.91 -13.86
C ILE A 59 -35.36 -10.47 -12.62
N THR A 60 -35.91 -11.44 -11.88
CA THR A 60 -36.69 -11.16 -10.67
C THR A 60 -35.81 -10.97 -9.44
N LYS A 61 -36.28 -10.12 -8.51
CA LYS A 61 -35.62 -9.89 -7.21
C LYS A 61 -35.45 -11.19 -6.41
N ALA A 62 -36.48 -12.03 -6.36
CA ALA A 62 -36.46 -13.31 -5.65
C ALA A 62 -35.35 -14.24 -6.16
N ARG A 63 -35.14 -14.26 -7.49
CA ARG A 63 -34.07 -15.04 -8.12
C ARG A 63 -32.68 -14.51 -7.76
N ILE A 64 -32.49 -13.19 -7.83
CA ILE A 64 -31.23 -12.56 -7.42
C ILE A 64 -30.92 -12.88 -5.95
N GLN A 65 -31.90 -12.70 -5.05
CA GLN A 65 -31.74 -12.95 -3.63
C GLN A 65 -31.37 -14.41 -3.31
N LYS A 66 -32.00 -15.37 -3.99
CA LYS A 66 -31.69 -16.79 -3.82
C LYS A 66 -30.26 -17.09 -4.26
N LEU A 67 -29.84 -16.56 -5.41
CA LEU A 67 -28.52 -16.81 -5.98
C LEU A 67 -27.40 -16.09 -5.20
N SER A 68 -27.61 -14.84 -4.76
CA SER A 68 -26.63 -14.05 -4.03
C SER A 68 -26.29 -14.63 -2.66
N ARG A 69 -27.21 -15.38 -2.05
CA ARG A 69 -27.03 -16.03 -0.74
C ARG A 69 -26.83 -17.55 -0.83
N SER A 70 -26.59 -18.09 -2.03
CA SER A 70 -26.32 -19.51 -2.24
C SER A 70 -24.98 -19.93 -1.61
N GLY A 71 -24.89 -21.17 -1.11
CA GLY A 71 -23.61 -21.76 -0.68
C GLY A 71 -22.61 -21.93 -1.82
N SER A 72 -23.09 -22.00 -3.06
CA SER A 72 -22.26 -22.13 -4.26
C SER A 72 -21.68 -20.79 -4.70
N LYS A 73 -20.34 -20.72 -4.78
CA LYS A 73 -19.63 -19.54 -5.33
C LYS A 73 -20.02 -19.21 -6.77
N ILE A 74 -20.42 -20.23 -7.56
CA ILE A 74 -20.80 -20.06 -8.97
C ILE A 74 -22.13 -19.32 -9.06
N ASP A 75 -23.08 -19.69 -8.19
CA ASP A 75 -24.40 -19.05 -8.12
C ASP A 75 -24.28 -17.59 -7.67
N ARG A 76 -23.47 -17.32 -6.65
CA ARG A 76 -23.23 -15.95 -6.19
C ARG A 76 -22.53 -15.09 -7.24
N GLN A 77 -21.58 -15.66 -7.97
CA GLN A 77 -20.94 -14.98 -9.10
C GLN A 77 -21.96 -14.64 -10.19
N TYR A 78 -22.83 -15.58 -10.53
CA TYR A 78 -23.88 -15.36 -11.51
C TYR A 78 -24.94 -14.35 -11.04
N ALA A 79 -25.25 -14.31 -9.74
CA ALA A 79 -26.08 -13.26 -9.17
C ALA A 79 -25.48 -11.86 -9.44
N ALA A 80 -24.16 -11.71 -9.27
CA ALA A 80 -23.45 -10.47 -9.58
C ALA A 80 -23.56 -10.10 -11.07
N GLU A 81 -23.50 -11.08 -11.98
CA GLU A 81 -23.68 -10.86 -13.43
C GLU A 81 -25.12 -10.42 -13.74
N LEU A 82 -26.13 -11.06 -13.15
CA LEU A 82 -27.54 -10.71 -13.34
C LEU A 82 -27.87 -9.30 -12.85
N LEU A 83 -27.26 -8.86 -11.76
CA LEU A 83 -27.43 -7.53 -11.18
C LEU A 83 -27.08 -6.39 -12.15
N LEU A 84 -26.23 -6.65 -13.15
CA LEU A 84 -25.90 -5.68 -14.20
C LEU A 84 -27.13 -5.25 -15.00
N HIS A 85 -28.05 -6.19 -15.22
CA HIS A 85 -29.23 -6.03 -16.06
C HIS A 85 -30.52 -5.87 -15.24
N ALA A 86 -30.44 -5.92 -13.91
CA ALA A 86 -31.58 -5.69 -13.04
C ALA A 86 -31.97 -4.20 -13.04
N GLU A 87 -33.26 -3.91 -13.15
CA GLU A 87 -33.78 -2.53 -13.15
C GLU A 87 -34.07 -1.99 -11.75
N SER A 88 -34.37 -2.86 -10.77
CA SER A 88 -34.78 -2.45 -9.43
C SER A 88 -33.62 -1.90 -8.58
N GLU A 89 -33.79 -0.72 -8.00
CA GLU A 89 -32.85 -0.16 -7.00
C GLU A 89 -32.76 -1.03 -5.74
N GLU A 90 -33.82 -1.75 -5.39
CA GLU A 90 -33.83 -2.67 -4.23
C GLU A 90 -32.79 -3.78 -4.33
N SER A 91 -32.31 -4.07 -5.55
CA SER A 91 -31.28 -5.09 -5.80
C SER A 91 -29.86 -4.60 -5.51
N ILE A 92 -29.67 -3.31 -5.21
CA ILE A 92 -28.36 -2.73 -4.86
C ILE A 92 -27.84 -3.31 -3.54
N SER A 93 -28.73 -3.59 -2.58
CA SER A 93 -28.36 -4.24 -1.31
C SER A 93 -27.63 -5.58 -1.54
N PHE A 94 -28.10 -6.39 -2.50
CA PHE A 94 -27.44 -7.65 -2.86
C PHE A 94 -26.10 -7.43 -3.56
N LEU A 95 -25.94 -6.37 -4.34
CA LEU A 95 -24.64 -6.03 -4.92
C LEU A 95 -23.63 -5.67 -3.82
N ILE A 96 -24.04 -4.92 -2.80
CA ILE A 96 -23.19 -4.56 -1.66
C ILE A 96 -22.81 -5.80 -0.85
N GLU A 97 -23.74 -6.74 -0.64
CA GLU A 97 -23.43 -8.05 -0.03
C GLU A 97 -22.34 -8.79 -0.83
N LEU A 98 -22.47 -8.84 -2.15
CA LEU A 98 -21.51 -9.54 -3.03
C LEU A 98 -20.16 -8.82 -3.18
N LEU A 99 -20.12 -7.50 -3.00
CA LEU A 99 -18.87 -6.73 -2.86
C LEU A 99 -18.11 -7.07 -1.58
N HIS A 100 -18.76 -7.73 -0.62
CA HIS A 100 -18.17 -8.26 0.61
C HIS A 100 -18.05 -9.79 0.61
N ASP A 101 -18.20 -10.46 -0.53
CA ASP A 101 -18.13 -11.92 -0.61
C ASP A 101 -16.76 -12.47 -0.18
N THR A 102 -16.78 -13.67 0.40
CA THR A 102 -15.57 -14.42 0.80
C THR A 102 -14.77 -14.89 -0.42
N SER A 103 -15.43 -15.10 -1.56
CA SER A 103 -14.78 -15.46 -2.82
C SER A 103 -14.35 -14.22 -3.60
N SER A 104 -13.05 -14.06 -3.78
CA SER A 104 -12.47 -13.01 -4.65
C SER A 104 -13.02 -13.02 -6.09
N LYS A 105 -13.38 -14.18 -6.64
CA LYS A 105 -13.99 -14.27 -7.98
C LYS A 105 -15.39 -13.64 -8.03
N VAL A 106 -16.21 -13.91 -7.02
CA VAL A 106 -17.55 -13.31 -6.87
C VAL A 106 -17.41 -11.80 -6.68
N ARG A 107 -16.56 -11.39 -5.74
CA ARG A 107 -16.26 -9.99 -5.43
C ARG A 107 -15.78 -9.21 -6.66
N ASN A 108 -14.84 -9.75 -7.44
CA ASN A 108 -14.39 -9.13 -8.69
C ASN A 108 -15.51 -8.96 -9.72
N THR A 109 -16.41 -9.94 -9.81
CA THR A 109 -17.59 -9.84 -10.69
C THR A 109 -18.55 -8.76 -10.21
N ALA A 110 -18.78 -8.67 -8.90
CA ALA A 110 -19.56 -7.59 -8.29
C ALA A 110 -18.92 -6.21 -8.52
N ILE A 111 -17.59 -6.09 -8.45
CA ILE A 111 -16.86 -4.84 -8.75
C ILE A 111 -17.10 -4.41 -10.21
N LEU A 112 -17.07 -5.34 -11.17
CA LEU A 112 -17.37 -5.02 -12.57
C LEU A 112 -18.82 -4.56 -12.74
N THR A 113 -19.76 -5.19 -12.04
CA THR A 113 -21.17 -4.78 -12.04
C THR A 113 -21.36 -3.40 -11.42
N ALA A 114 -20.64 -3.10 -10.34
CA ALA A 114 -20.67 -1.82 -9.65
C ALA A 114 -20.25 -0.64 -10.53
N ILE A 115 -19.42 -0.85 -11.56
CA ILE A 115 -19.06 0.20 -12.53
C ILE A 115 -20.31 0.78 -13.19
N LYS A 116 -21.28 -0.05 -13.57
CA LYS A 116 -22.53 0.41 -14.20
C LYS A 116 -23.64 0.73 -13.18
N LYS A 117 -23.57 0.16 -11.99
CA LYS A 117 -24.55 0.32 -10.89
C LYS A 117 -23.90 0.99 -9.68
N ASN A 118 -23.55 2.27 -9.82
CA ASN A 118 -22.69 3.02 -8.88
C ASN A 118 -23.43 4.07 -8.05
N ASN A 119 -24.52 3.71 -7.37
CA ASN A 119 -25.08 4.63 -6.38
C ASN A 119 -24.07 4.91 -5.25
N ASP A 120 -24.38 5.88 -4.40
CA ASP A 120 -23.46 6.40 -3.39
C ASP A 120 -22.99 5.29 -2.40
N GLU A 121 -23.89 4.39 -2.00
CA GLU A 121 -23.57 3.24 -1.16
C GLU A 121 -22.61 2.24 -1.84
N VAL A 122 -22.80 1.97 -3.13
CA VAL A 122 -21.91 1.11 -3.90
C VAL A 122 -20.52 1.74 -4.04
N ILE A 123 -20.43 3.06 -4.20
CA ILE A 123 -19.14 3.76 -4.26
C ILE A 123 -18.40 3.61 -2.93
N TYR A 124 -19.07 3.78 -1.78
CA TYR A 124 -18.43 3.52 -0.47
C TYR A 124 -17.96 2.07 -0.33
N SER A 125 -18.78 1.10 -0.75
CA SER A 125 -18.42 -0.32 -0.71
C SER A 125 -17.22 -0.63 -1.63
N LEU A 126 -17.12 0.02 -2.79
CA LEU A 126 -15.92 -0.06 -3.65
C LEU A 126 -14.67 0.51 -2.98
N ILE A 127 -14.82 1.61 -2.23
CA ILE A 127 -13.71 2.21 -1.48
C ILE A 127 -13.23 1.26 -0.37
N ASP A 128 -14.14 0.59 0.35
CA ASP A 128 -13.79 -0.39 1.39
C ASP A 128 -13.00 -1.59 0.80
N ASN A 129 -13.21 -1.88 -0.49
CA ASN A 129 -12.47 -2.91 -1.22
C ASN A 129 -11.04 -2.50 -1.62
N LEU A 130 -10.64 -1.23 -1.51
CA LEU A 130 -9.30 -0.77 -1.91
C LEU A 130 -8.17 -1.48 -1.16
N ASN A 131 -8.37 -1.81 0.12
CA ASN A 131 -7.37 -2.50 0.92
C ASN A 131 -7.44 -4.04 0.79
N HIS A 132 -8.35 -4.57 -0.03
CA HIS A 132 -8.49 -6.02 -0.17
C HIS A 132 -7.33 -6.61 -1.00
N PRO A 133 -6.57 -7.60 -0.48
CA PRO A 133 -5.35 -8.11 -1.13
C PRO A 133 -5.54 -8.56 -2.59
N LYS A 134 -6.67 -9.21 -2.90
CA LYS A 134 -6.95 -9.78 -4.23
C LYS A 134 -7.74 -8.88 -5.18
N CYS A 135 -8.39 -7.85 -4.65
CA CYS A 135 -9.45 -7.12 -5.36
C CYS A 135 -9.23 -5.61 -5.35
N GLY A 136 -8.29 -5.09 -4.54
CA GLY A 136 -8.08 -3.66 -4.40
C GLY A 136 -7.67 -2.97 -5.68
N THR A 137 -6.92 -3.63 -6.57
CA THR A 137 -6.52 -3.06 -7.86
C THR A 137 -7.71 -2.94 -8.81
N GLN A 138 -8.58 -3.95 -8.82
CA GLN A 138 -9.83 -3.95 -9.58
C GLN A 138 -10.80 -2.90 -9.05
N ALA A 139 -10.90 -2.75 -7.72
CA ALA A 139 -11.71 -1.71 -7.07
C ALA A 139 -11.21 -0.31 -7.43
N LEU A 140 -9.89 -0.08 -7.38
CA LEU A 140 -9.27 1.18 -7.81
C LEU A 140 -9.61 1.50 -9.27
N ASN A 141 -9.40 0.53 -10.17
CA ASN A 141 -9.72 0.72 -11.59
C ASN A 141 -11.21 0.98 -11.82
N ALA A 142 -12.10 0.31 -11.08
CA ALA A 142 -13.54 0.56 -11.15
C ALA A 142 -13.89 1.99 -10.73
N LEU A 143 -13.31 2.50 -9.64
CA LEU A 143 -13.49 3.89 -9.19
C LEU A 143 -12.99 4.89 -10.23
N VAL A 144 -11.85 4.62 -10.86
CA VAL A 144 -11.30 5.44 -11.96
C VAL A 144 -12.24 5.44 -13.17
N ILE A 145 -12.80 4.29 -13.55
CA ILE A 145 -13.75 4.18 -14.67
C ILE A 145 -15.05 4.92 -14.38
N ILE A 146 -15.55 4.89 -13.13
CA ILE A 146 -16.73 5.68 -12.72
C ILE A 146 -16.41 7.19 -12.80
N GLY A 147 -15.17 7.57 -12.52
CA GLY A 147 -14.66 8.92 -12.79
C GLY A 147 -15.04 9.95 -11.73
N SER A 148 -15.29 11.19 -12.17
CA SER A 148 -15.41 12.39 -11.31
C SER A 148 -16.48 12.31 -10.23
N ARG A 149 -17.55 11.51 -10.43
CA ARG A 149 -18.59 11.28 -9.42
C ARG A 149 -18.02 10.72 -8.11
N THR A 150 -16.94 9.92 -8.19
CA THR A 150 -16.33 9.28 -7.02
C THR A 150 -15.49 10.23 -6.16
N LEU A 151 -15.10 11.40 -6.68
CA LEU A 151 -14.09 12.26 -6.06
C LEU A 151 -14.47 12.72 -4.64
N ASN A 152 -15.72 13.12 -4.40
CA ASN A 152 -16.16 13.55 -3.06
C ASN A 152 -16.23 12.38 -2.06
N PHE A 153 -16.56 11.18 -2.54
CA PHE A 153 -16.56 9.96 -1.72
C PHE A 153 -15.14 9.55 -1.35
N LEU A 154 -14.21 9.60 -2.33
CA LEU A 154 -12.79 9.38 -2.13
C LEU A 154 -12.21 10.37 -1.12
N ASP A 155 -12.56 11.65 -1.23
CA ASP A 155 -12.09 12.68 -0.31
C ASP A 155 -12.62 12.47 1.11
N SER A 156 -13.90 12.14 1.24
CA SER A 156 -14.50 11.82 2.54
C SER A 156 -13.87 10.58 3.19
N ALA A 157 -13.59 9.54 2.39
CA ALA A 157 -12.97 8.32 2.86
C ALA A 157 -11.49 8.50 3.26
N PHE A 158 -10.79 9.46 2.65
CA PHE A 158 -9.41 9.77 3.01
C PHE A 158 -9.28 10.21 4.48
N TYR A 159 -10.24 10.99 4.99
CA TYR A 159 -10.25 11.50 6.38
C TYR A 159 -11.03 10.61 7.36
N ARG A 160 -11.43 9.40 6.96
CA ARG A 160 -12.14 8.47 7.85
C ARG A 160 -11.24 8.07 9.02
N SER A 161 -11.78 8.05 10.24
CA SER A 161 -11.03 7.63 11.43
C SER A 161 -10.56 6.18 11.31
N GLY A 162 -9.30 5.92 11.67
CA GLY A 162 -8.69 4.58 11.61
C GLY A 162 -8.34 4.11 10.19
N GLN A 163 -8.37 5.00 9.19
CA GLN A 163 -8.01 4.65 7.82
C GLN A 163 -6.53 4.25 7.70
N SER A 164 -6.25 3.16 6.99
CA SER A 164 -4.87 2.73 6.77
C SER A 164 -4.16 3.61 5.75
N THR A 165 -2.86 3.88 5.96
CA THR A 165 -2.00 4.60 4.99
C THR A 165 -2.07 3.97 3.61
N GLN A 166 -2.08 2.64 3.51
CA GLN A 166 -2.21 1.93 2.23
C GLN A 166 -3.50 2.28 1.48
N THR A 167 -4.60 2.49 2.19
CA THR A 167 -5.85 2.92 1.57
C THR A 167 -5.81 4.39 1.18
N MET A 168 -5.23 5.26 2.01
CA MET A 168 -5.00 6.67 1.65
C MET A 168 -4.20 6.80 0.36
N LEU A 169 -3.11 6.03 0.22
CA LEU A 169 -2.30 6.01 -1.00
C LEU A 169 -3.11 5.60 -2.23
N ARG A 170 -3.93 4.55 -2.12
CA ARG A 170 -4.81 4.10 -3.21
C ARG A 170 -5.89 5.11 -3.56
N ILE A 171 -6.43 5.83 -2.56
CA ILE A 171 -7.39 6.92 -2.78
C ILE A 171 -6.72 8.05 -3.57
N VAL A 172 -5.53 8.48 -3.17
CA VAL A 172 -4.77 9.53 -3.84
C VAL A 172 -4.42 9.12 -5.29
N GLN A 173 -3.99 7.88 -5.49
CA GLN A 173 -3.75 7.31 -6.83
C GLN A 173 -5.02 7.31 -7.69
N ALA A 174 -6.17 6.94 -7.13
CA ALA A 174 -7.45 6.98 -7.83
C ALA A 174 -7.80 8.42 -8.26
N MET A 175 -7.67 9.39 -7.35
CA MET A 175 -7.89 10.81 -7.68
C MET A 175 -6.97 11.30 -8.80
N GLY A 176 -5.68 10.97 -8.74
CA GLY A 176 -4.71 11.31 -9.79
C GLY A 176 -5.10 10.77 -11.16
N ARG A 177 -5.46 9.48 -11.22
CA ARG A 177 -5.88 8.81 -12.46
C ARG A 177 -7.23 9.28 -13.00
N ILE A 178 -8.16 9.66 -12.13
CA ILE A 178 -9.43 10.29 -12.54
C ILE A 178 -9.14 11.66 -13.19
N GLY A 179 -8.23 12.43 -12.60
CA GLY A 179 -7.79 13.71 -13.14
C GLY A 179 -8.89 14.78 -13.19
N GLY A 180 -8.63 15.84 -13.95
CA GLY A 180 -9.49 17.02 -14.04
C GLY A 180 -9.30 18.03 -12.90
N GLN A 181 -9.87 19.22 -13.05
CA GLN A 181 -9.63 20.33 -12.11
C GLN A 181 -10.03 19.99 -10.68
N ARG A 182 -11.19 19.35 -10.47
CA ARG A 182 -11.64 19.00 -9.13
C ARG A 182 -10.72 17.98 -8.44
N ALA A 183 -10.19 16.99 -9.15
CA ALA A 183 -9.22 16.07 -8.56
C ALA A 183 -7.93 16.81 -8.17
N ARG A 184 -7.45 17.73 -9.02
CA ARG A 184 -6.28 18.57 -8.71
C ARG A 184 -6.50 19.44 -7.48
N ASP A 185 -7.67 20.05 -7.32
CA ASP A 185 -7.99 20.87 -6.14
C ASP A 185 -8.02 20.02 -4.86
N LEU A 186 -8.63 18.82 -4.92
CA LEU A 186 -8.66 17.89 -3.78
C LEU A 186 -7.28 17.37 -3.40
N LEU A 187 -6.44 17.04 -4.39
CA LEU A 187 -5.06 16.63 -4.18
C LEU A 187 -4.22 17.78 -3.62
N TRP A 188 -4.37 18.99 -4.15
CA TRP A 188 -3.67 20.19 -3.67
C TRP A 188 -3.95 20.50 -2.19
N ASN A 189 -5.16 20.23 -1.72
CA ASN A 189 -5.51 20.39 -0.30
C ASN A 189 -4.80 19.38 0.63
N LYS A 190 -4.11 18.38 0.08
CA LYS A 190 -3.39 17.32 0.81
C LYS A 190 -1.87 17.44 0.73
N ILE A 191 -1.33 18.51 0.12
CA ILE A 191 0.12 18.70 -0.01
C ILE A 191 0.84 18.86 1.33
N ASP A 192 0.15 19.39 2.35
CA ASP A 192 0.69 19.55 3.71
C ASP A 192 0.21 18.44 4.65
N PHE A 193 -0.19 17.28 4.12
CA PHE A 193 -0.59 16.17 4.97
C PHE A 193 0.60 15.71 5.84
N PRO A 194 0.39 15.35 7.13
CA PRO A 194 1.50 15.00 8.01
C PRO A 194 2.35 13.83 7.49
N ASP A 195 1.73 12.78 6.97
CA ASP A 195 2.45 11.59 6.47
C ASP A 195 3.16 11.88 5.13
N LYS A 196 4.50 11.94 5.17
CA LYS A 196 5.34 12.16 3.98
C LYS A 196 5.12 11.14 2.87
N ILE A 197 4.80 9.89 3.18
CA ILE A 197 4.54 8.87 2.16
C ILE A 197 3.29 9.25 1.36
N VAL A 198 2.27 9.75 2.07
CA VAL A 198 1.04 10.25 1.45
C VAL A 198 1.30 11.51 0.64
N VAL A 199 2.09 12.47 1.16
CA VAL A 199 2.47 13.69 0.44
C VAL A 199 3.22 13.37 -0.86
N SER A 200 4.20 12.47 -0.81
CA SER A 200 4.91 12.01 -2.02
C SER A 200 3.94 11.44 -3.05
N GLN A 201 2.97 10.62 -2.64
CA GLN A 201 1.96 10.10 -3.57
C GLN A 201 1.02 11.20 -4.11
N VAL A 202 0.67 12.21 -3.29
CA VAL A 202 -0.13 13.36 -3.72
C VAL A 202 0.58 14.11 -4.83
N LEU A 203 1.86 14.38 -4.64
CA LEU A 203 2.66 15.14 -5.59
C LEU A 203 2.96 14.37 -6.87
N LEU A 204 3.18 13.05 -6.78
CA LEU A 204 3.28 12.19 -7.95
C LEU A 204 1.98 12.28 -8.77
N SER A 205 0.84 12.16 -8.10
CA SER A 205 -0.48 12.23 -8.73
C SER A 205 -0.76 13.61 -9.35
N LEU A 206 -0.32 14.70 -8.70
CA LEU A 206 -0.40 16.05 -9.25
C LEU A 206 0.51 16.21 -10.47
N GLY A 207 1.75 15.71 -10.40
CA GLY A 207 2.70 15.72 -11.51
C GLY A 207 2.19 14.97 -12.73
N GLU A 208 1.67 13.75 -12.55
CA GLU A 208 1.05 12.94 -13.61
C GLU A 208 -0.17 13.64 -14.24
N SER A 209 -0.91 14.44 -13.45
CA SER A 209 -2.04 15.23 -13.96
C SER A 209 -1.64 16.50 -14.73
N GLY A 210 -0.33 16.76 -14.88
CA GLY A 210 0.21 17.97 -15.51
C GLY A 210 -0.09 19.24 -14.72
N PHE A 211 -0.18 19.14 -13.39
CA PHE A 211 -0.42 20.29 -12.52
C PHE A 211 0.72 21.32 -12.64
N LYS A 212 0.36 22.60 -12.74
CA LYS A 212 1.28 23.74 -12.67
C LYS A 212 0.79 24.72 -11.64
N ALA A 213 1.72 25.22 -10.84
CA ALA A 213 1.41 26.13 -9.76
C ALA A 213 0.90 27.47 -10.30
N SER A 214 -0.25 27.91 -9.80
CA SER A 214 -0.68 29.31 -9.99
C SER A 214 0.09 30.25 -9.06
N ILE A 215 0.02 31.55 -9.32
CA ILE A 215 0.75 32.59 -8.55
C ILE A 215 0.47 32.49 -7.04
N SER A 216 -0.77 32.18 -6.65
CA SER A 216 -1.16 32.02 -5.24
C SER A 216 -0.59 30.76 -4.57
N GLN A 217 -0.17 29.77 -5.36
CA GLN A 217 0.33 28.48 -4.89
C GLN A 217 1.86 28.45 -4.81
N ILE A 218 2.57 29.31 -5.57
CA ILE A 218 4.04 29.35 -5.62
C ILE A 218 4.65 29.48 -4.23
N THR A 219 4.13 30.36 -3.37
CA THR A 219 4.67 30.58 -2.02
C THR A 219 4.58 29.30 -1.17
N ARG A 220 3.48 28.56 -1.26
CA ARG A 220 3.29 27.31 -0.51
C ARG A 220 4.28 26.25 -0.98
N ILE A 221 4.49 26.10 -2.29
CA ILE A 221 5.47 25.17 -2.84
C ILE A 221 6.90 25.55 -2.42
N LYS A 222 7.25 26.84 -2.44
CA LYS A 222 8.56 27.30 -1.97
C LYS A 222 8.78 26.99 -0.49
N TYR A 223 7.74 27.12 0.34
CA TYR A 223 7.82 26.74 1.75
C TYR A 223 8.03 25.23 1.93
N SER A 224 7.28 24.39 1.19
CA SER A 224 7.50 22.93 1.20
C SER A 224 8.91 22.57 0.76
N LEU A 225 9.41 23.24 -0.28
CA LEU A 225 10.77 23.06 -0.79
C LEU A 225 11.84 23.44 0.25
N GLU A 226 11.67 24.57 0.94
CA GLU A 226 12.58 24.97 2.02
C GLU A 226 12.53 23.99 3.20
N SER A 227 11.34 23.44 3.53
CA SER A 227 11.18 22.41 4.55
C SER A 227 11.91 21.11 4.20
N ASP A 228 11.78 20.63 2.96
CA ASP A 228 12.48 19.40 2.52
C ASP A 228 14.00 19.59 2.55
N ILE A 229 14.50 20.75 2.13
CA ILE A 229 15.94 21.06 2.14
C ILE A 229 16.45 21.13 3.60
N ALA A 230 15.66 21.68 4.51
CA ALA A 230 16.00 21.69 5.94
C ALA A 230 16.08 20.26 6.51
N ASP A 231 15.15 19.38 6.12
CA ASP A 231 15.16 17.97 6.51
C ASP A 231 16.37 17.23 5.94
N VAL A 232 16.73 17.49 4.67
CA VAL A 232 17.97 16.98 4.06
C VAL A 232 19.19 17.43 4.87
N ALA A 233 19.33 18.73 5.16
CA ALA A 233 20.47 19.26 5.91
C ALA A 233 20.58 18.61 7.29
N TRP A 234 19.46 18.44 8.00
CA TRP A 234 19.46 17.80 9.30
C TRP A 234 19.81 16.30 9.21
N ASN A 235 19.26 15.60 8.22
CA ASN A 235 19.55 14.17 8.01
C ASN A 235 21.00 13.94 7.60
N LEU A 236 21.62 14.86 6.84
CA LEU A 236 23.05 14.85 6.52
C LEU A 236 23.90 14.99 7.78
N ASN A 237 23.56 15.94 8.65
CA ASN A 237 24.24 16.10 9.93
C ASN A 237 24.16 14.81 10.75
N ALA A 238 22.96 14.24 10.92
CA ALA A 238 22.77 12.97 11.60
C ALA A 238 23.58 11.82 10.97
N TYR A 239 23.61 11.73 9.64
CA TYR A 239 24.37 10.72 8.89
C TYR A 239 25.88 10.84 9.14
N ILE A 240 26.42 12.06 9.21
CA ILE A 240 27.85 12.31 9.45
C ILE A 240 28.20 11.99 10.91
N THR A 241 27.36 12.39 11.87
CA THR A 241 27.62 12.22 13.32
C THR A 241 27.52 10.78 13.81
N ILE A 242 26.60 9.98 13.27
CA ILE A 242 26.38 8.59 13.72
C ILE A 242 27.60 7.71 13.43
N GLY A 243 27.88 6.74 14.31
CA GLY A 243 28.99 5.81 14.14
C GLY A 243 28.90 4.92 12.89
N ASN A 244 29.98 4.22 12.56
CA ASN A 244 30.08 3.37 11.36
C ASN A 244 30.03 1.86 11.68
N GLU A 245 29.68 1.47 12.91
CA GLU A 245 29.77 0.08 13.38
C GLU A 245 28.40 -0.53 13.70
N GLY A 246 28.29 -1.85 13.49
CA GLY A 246 27.08 -2.61 13.80
C GLY A 246 25.79 -2.01 13.20
N ASN A 247 24.78 -1.83 14.05
CA ASN A 247 23.46 -1.34 13.66
C ASN A 247 23.44 0.16 13.29
N ALA A 248 24.50 0.92 13.62
CA ALA A 248 24.65 2.31 13.16
C ALA A 248 24.71 2.41 11.62
N LYS A 249 25.27 1.40 10.93
CA LYS A 249 25.24 1.32 9.47
C LYS A 249 23.82 1.26 8.90
N GLU A 250 22.90 0.56 9.57
CA GLU A 250 21.51 0.47 9.13
C GLU A 250 20.75 1.78 9.36
N ILE A 251 21.09 2.52 10.43
CA ILE A 251 20.58 3.89 10.63
C ILE A 251 21.07 4.80 9.50
N LYS A 252 22.37 4.75 9.17
CA LYS A 252 22.94 5.53 8.05
C LYS A 252 22.26 5.25 6.72
N LYS A 253 22.06 3.97 6.38
CA LYS A 253 21.30 3.59 5.17
C LYS A 253 19.86 4.11 5.19
N ALA A 254 19.20 4.08 6.36
CA ALA A 254 17.86 4.61 6.52
C ALA A 254 17.82 6.14 6.31
N LEU A 255 18.77 6.89 6.88
CA LEU A 255 18.92 8.33 6.69
C LEU A 255 19.24 8.69 5.24
N GLN A 256 20.14 7.97 4.58
CA GLN A 256 20.41 8.16 3.14
C GLN A 256 19.15 7.98 2.30
N ARG A 257 18.31 7.00 2.64
CA ARG A 257 17.03 6.80 1.95
C ARG A 257 16.06 7.95 2.21
N GLU A 258 16.02 8.50 3.43
CA GLU A 258 15.21 9.69 3.72
C GLU A 258 15.69 10.91 2.94
N ILE A 259 17.01 11.17 2.92
CA ILE A 259 17.63 12.22 2.09
C ILE A 259 17.26 12.05 0.61
N GLN A 260 17.33 10.81 0.10
CA GLN A 260 16.95 10.51 -1.28
C GLN A 260 15.46 10.80 -1.52
N ASN A 261 14.57 10.43 -0.59
CA ASN A 261 13.13 10.68 -0.71
C ASN A 261 12.83 12.19 -0.70
N ASP A 262 13.44 12.95 0.21
CA ASP A 262 13.29 14.40 0.27
C ASP A 262 13.87 15.07 -0.99
N THR A 263 14.97 14.54 -1.55
CA THR A 263 15.53 14.99 -2.84
C THR A 263 14.58 14.72 -4.01
N GLN A 264 13.90 13.57 -4.03
CA GLN A 264 12.86 13.29 -5.04
C GLN A 264 11.66 14.23 -4.88
N HIS A 265 11.28 14.54 -3.64
CA HIS A 265 10.25 15.52 -3.34
C HIS A 265 10.61 16.91 -3.88
N VAL A 266 11.87 17.36 -3.68
CA VAL A 266 12.42 18.58 -4.28
C VAL A 266 12.23 18.60 -5.80
N TYR A 267 12.61 17.55 -6.53
CA TYR A 267 12.40 17.48 -7.98
C TYR A 267 10.93 17.63 -8.38
N MET A 268 10.03 16.98 -7.64
CA MET A 268 8.60 17.02 -7.92
C MET A 268 8.00 18.42 -7.69
N LEU A 269 8.42 19.11 -6.62
CA LEU A 269 8.02 20.49 -6.35
C LEU A 269 8.58 21.46 -7.41
N LEU A 270 9.85 21.30 -7.81
CA LEU A 270 10.44 22.07 -8.90
C LEU A 270 9.69 21.87 -10.22
N ALA A 271 9.27 20.64 -10.53
CA ALA A 271 8.48 20.34 -11.72
C ALA A 271 7.09 20.98 -11.71
N MET A 272 6.56 21.41 -10.57
CA MET A 272 5.32 22.19 -10.47
C MET A 272 5.52 23.69 -10.67
N LEU A 273 6.73 24.20 -10.36
CA LEU A 273 7.11 25.61 -10.51
C LEU A 273 7.67 25.94 -11.90
N TYR A 274 8.45 25.03 -12.47
CA TYR A 274 9.20 25.22 -13.71
C TYR A 274 8.74 24.25 -14.79
N ASP A 275 9.32 24.31 -15.99
CA ASP A 275 8.99 23.35 -17.06
C ASP A 275 9.36 21.92 -16.64
N THR A 276 8.41 20.98 -16.82
CA THR A 276 8.59 19.60 -16.34
C THR A 276 9.72 18.88 -17.08
N ARG A 277 9.90 19.15 -18.38
CA ARG A 277 10.93 18.48 -19.19
C ARG A 277 12.32 18.98 -18.79
N SER A 278 12.47 20.27 -18.52
CA SER A 278 13.72 20.83 -18.00
C SER A 278 14.12 20.20 -16.67
N ILE A 279 13.19 20.06 -15.72
CA ILE A 279 13.48 19.41 -14.43
C ILE A 279 13.79 17.92 -14.59
N GLN A 280 13.08 17.22 -15.47
CA GLN A 280 13.35 15.82 -15.77
C GLN A 280 14.75 15.63 -16.38
N LEU A 281 15.17 16.53 -17.28
CA LEU A 281 16.51 16.51 -17.86
C LEU A 281 17.60 16.75 -16.80
N VAL A 282 17.39 17.68 -15.88
CA VAL A 282 18.29 17.90 -14.73
C VAL A 282 18.41 16.63 -13.90
N LYS A 283 17.28 16.02 -13.55
CA LYS A 283 17.26 14.78 -12.78
C LYS A 283 18.02 13.64 -13.47
N GLU A 284 17.75 13.40 -14.75
CA GLU A 284 18.40 12.34 -15.53
C GLU A 284 19.92 12.54 -15.64
N ASN A 285 20.38 13.79 -15.81
CA ASN A 285 21.80 14.11 -15.90
C ASN A 285 22.52 13.94 -14.55
N ILE A 286 21.89 14.30 -13.43
CA ILE A 286 22.44 14.09 -12.09
C ILE A 286 22.47 12.60 -11.75
N GLU A 287 21.37 11.88 -12.00
CA GLU A 287 21.27 10.44 -11.74
C GLU A 287 22.19 9.59 -12.64
N SER A 288 22.72 10.16 -13.73
CA SER A 288 23.74 9.50 -14.56
C SER A 288 25.06 9.26 -13.81
N GLY A 289 25.33 10.02 -12.75
CA GLY A 289 26.56 9.94 -11.96
C GLY A 289 27.83 10.36 -12.72
N THR A 290 27.69 11.06 -13.85
CA THR A 290 28.82 11.58 -14.62
C THR A 290 29.09 13.04 -14.28
N THR A 291 30.36 13.42 -14.14
CA THR A 291 30.74 14.82 -13.82
C THR A 291 30.24 15.81 -14.88
N GLU A 292 30.27 15.42 -16.16
CA GLU A 292 29.72 16.23 -17.27
C GLU A 292 28.21 16.41 -17.15
N GLY A 293 27.48 15.32 -16.86
CA GLY A 293 26.03 15.37 -16.64
C GLY A 293 25.66 16.27 -15.46
N THR A 294 26.31 16.09 -14.31
CA THR A 294 26.07 16.94 -13.14
C THR A 294 26.37 18.40 -13.43
N THR A 295 27.48 18.71 -14.10
CA THR A 295 27.84 20.10 -14.46
C THR A 295 26.77 20.73 -15.34
N TYR A 296 26.33 20.02 -16.38
CA TYR A 296 25.25 20.48 -17.26
C TYR A 296 23.93 20.68 -16.50
N ALA A 297 23.58 19.78 -15.59
CA ALA A 297 22.38 19.89 -14.77
C ALA A 297 22.41 21.11 -13.83
N VAL A 298 23.58 21.39 -13.23
CA VAL A 298 23.79 22.58 -12.39
C VAL A 298 23.69 23.86 -13.20
N GLU A 299 24.28 23.90 -14.40
CA GLU A 299 24.14 25.05 -15.32
C GLU A 299 22.69 25.28 -15.72
N LEU A 300 21.93 24.22 -16.01
CA LEU A 300 20.50 24.33 -16.28
C LEU A 300 19.75 24.92 -15.08
N LEU A 301 19.98 24.39 -13.88
CA LEU A 301 19.38 24.91 -12.64
C LEU A 301 19.71 26.40 -12.44
N ASP A 302 20.94 26.81 -12.75
CA ASP A 302 21.39 28.20 -12.65
C ASP A 302 20.64 29.14 -13.62
N VAL A 303 20.17 28.64 -14.76
CA VAL A 303 19.40 29.44 -15.73
C VAL A 303 17.98 29.72 -15.25
N PHE A 304 17.28 28.76 -14.64
CA PHE A 304 15.84 28.91 -14.33
C PHE A 304 15.51 29.16 -12.86
N LEU A 305 16.39 28.84 -11.91
CA LEU A 305 16.13 29.13 -10.49
C LEU A 305 16.38 30.60 -10.16
N SER A 306 15.59 31.17 -9.24
CA SER A 306 15.93 32.46 -8.61
C SER A 306 17.15 32.32 -7.70
N GLU A 307 17.96 33.37 -7.54
CA GLU A 307 19.16 33.38 -6.67
C GLU A 307 18.96 32.77 -5.27
N GLN A 308 17.84 33.09 -4.61
CA GLN A 308 17.51 32.52 -3.30
C GLN A 308 17.36 30.98 -3.34
N LEU A 309 16.75 30.46 -4.40
CA LEU A 309 16.55 29.02 -4.57
C LEU A 309 17.83 28.32 -5.01
N LYS A 310 18.64 28.94 -5.86
CA LYS A 310 19.93 28.37 -6.31
C LYS A 310 20.81 27.97 -5.14
N GLN A 311 20.99 28.88 -4.18
CA GLN A 311 21.87 28.68 -3.04
C GLN A 311 21.43 27.54 -2.10
N ARG A 312 20.16 27.13 -2.16
CA ARG A 312 19.59 26.06 -1.31
C ARG A 312 19.40 24.74 -2.07
N VAL A 313 18.91 24.82 -3.31
CA VAL A 313 18.57 23.66 -4.14
C VAL A 313 19.82 23.01 -4.73
N ILE A 314 20.74 23.81 -5.29
CA ILE A 314 21.93 23.27 -5.96
C ILE A 314 22.76 22.40 -5.01
N PRO A 315 23.09 22.82 -3.77
CA PRO A 315 23.86 21.95 -2.86
C PRO A 315 23.22 20.59 -2.56
N VAL A 316 21.90 20.48 -2.59
CA VAL A 316 21.20 19.21 -2.38
C VAL A 316 21.35 18.29 -3.60
N LEU A 317 21.18 18.87 -4.80
CA LEU A 317 21.12 18.14 -6.07
C LEU A 317 22.50 17.86 -6.68
N ASP A 318 23.51 18.66 -6.36
CA ASP A 318 24.87 18.56 -6.89
C ASP A 318 25.59 17.28 -6.40
N ASP A 319 26.61 16.85 -7.15
CA ASP A 319 27.44 15.68 -6.84
C ASP A 319 28.60 16.07 -5.92
N LEU A 320 28.23 16.43 -4.69
CA LEU A 320 29.15 16.83 -3.63
C LEU A 320 29.20 15.74 -2.56
N SER A 321 30.30 15.68 -1.80
CA SER A 321 30.34 14.84 -0.61
C SER A 321 29.33 15.32 0.43
N GLU A 322 28.83 14.41 1.28
CA GLU A 322 27.81 14.75 2.29
C GLU A 322 28.28 15.88 3.23
N THR A 323 29.57 15.93 3.53
CA THR A 323 30.20 16.99 4.32
C THR A 323 30.19 18.35 3.61
N GLU A 324 30.45 18.38 2.30
CA GLU A 324 30.41 19.61 1.51
C GLU A 324 28.97 20.11 1.31
N LYS A 325 28.02 19.19 1.08
CA LYS A 325 26.58 19.51 1.04
C LYS A 325 26.16 20.18 2.32
N LEU A 326 26.47 19.57 3.46
CA LEU A 326 26.13 20.12 4.77
C LEU A 326 26.76 21.50 4.99
N SER A 327 28.05 21.67 4.69
CA SER A 327 28.74 22.96 4.85
C SER A 327 28.10 24.09 4.04
N LYS A 328 27.69 23.81 2.79
CA LYS A 328 26.99 24.81 1.96
C LYS A 328 25.59 25.14 2.51
N LEU A 329 24.88 24.15 3.07
CA LEU A 329 23.53 24.31 3.61
C LEU A 329 23.50 24.97 4.99
N GLU A 330 24.56 24.82 5.79
CA GLU A 330 24.66 25.33 7.16
C GLU A 330 24.50 26.86 7.25
N ILE A 331 24.86 27.59 6.18
CA ILE A 331 24.65 29.03 6.06
C ILE A 331 23.16 29.41 6.19
N PHE A 332 22.27 28.54 5.68
CA PHE A 332 20.81 28.75 5.67
C PHE A 332 20.09 27.96 6.76
N PHE A 333 20.65 26.82 7.15
CA PHE A 333 20.09 25.90 8.13
C PHE A 333 21.14 25.61 9.21
N PRO A 334 21.42 26.58 10.11
CA PRO A 334 22.45 26.42 11.13
C PRO A 334 22.18 25.18 11.99
N GLN A 335 23.19 24.33 12.12
CA GLN A 335 23.12 23.15 12.96
C GLN A 335 23.84 23.40 14.29
N ILE A 336 23.38 22.71 15.32
CA ILE A 336 24.11 22.67 16.59
C ILE A 336 25.09 21.51 16.48
N GLU A 337 26.35 21.69 16.90
CA GLU A 337 27.26 20.56 17.07
C GLU A 337 26.68 19.63 18.11
N VAL A 338 26.33 18.42 17.67
CA VAL A 338 25.65 17.43 18.50
C VAL A 338 26.44 16.13 18.48
N ASN A 339 26.49 15.46 19.63
CA ASN A 339 27.06 14.14 19.72
C ASN A 339 26.05 13.07 19.27
N GLU A 340 26.54 11.85 19.04
CA GLU A 340 25.70 10.73 18.61
C GLU A 340 24.52 10.47 19.55
N LYS A 341 24.73 10.57 20.86
CA LYS A 341 23.67 10.39 21.86
C LYS A 341 22.53 11.38 21.68
N LEU A 342 22.84 12.64 21.42
CA LEU A 342 21.82 13.67 21.22
C LEU A 342 21.11 13.51 19.87
N ILE A 343 21.81 13.09 18.81
CA ILE A 343 21.19 12.71 17.52
C ILE A 343 20.19 11.56 17.72
N LEU A 344 20.57 10.49 18.42
CA LEU A 344 19.66 9.38 18.73
C LEU A 344 18.42 9.87 19.51
N LYS A 345 18.61 10.83 20.43
CA LYS A 345 17.51 11.44 21.19
C LYS A 345 16.58 12.30 20.35
N PHE A 346 17.10 12.98 19.34
CA PHE A 346 16.23 13.66 18.39
C PHE A 346 15.53 12.68 17.46
N LEU A 347 16.23 11.66 16.93
CA LEU A 347 15.64 10.68 16.02
C LEU A 347 14.51 9.85 16.65
N ILE A 348 14.64 9.45 17.92
CA ILE A 348 13.57 8.69 18.60
C ILE A 348 12.31 9.55 18.83
N ASN A 349 12.49 10.86 19.07
CA ASN A 349 11.42 11.80 19.39
C ASN A 349 10.88 12.58 18.18
N ARG A 350 11.52 12.47 17.01
CA ARG A 350 11.00 13.03 15.76
C ARG A 350 9.63 12.45 15.44
N ASP A 351 8.76 13.30 14.91
CA ASP A 351 7.46 12.86 14.42
C ASP A 351 7.64 11.88 13.24
N PHE A 352 6.65 11.01 13.02
CA PHE A 352 6.67 10.09 11.86
C PHE A 352 6.67 10.82 10.51
N THR A 353 6.30 12.09 10.53
CA THR A 353 6.39 13.03 9.41
C THR A 353 7.85 13.33 9.06
N GLN A 354 8.79 13.22 10.01
CA GLN A 354 10.19 13.59 9.85
C GLN A 354 11.14 12.39 9.86
N ALA A 355 10.77 11.29 10.52
CA ALA A 355 11.53 10.04 10.53
C ALA A 355 10.59 8.85 10.36
N ASN A 356 10.84 8.03 9.35
CA ASN A 356 9.95 6.90 9.05
C ASN A 356 10.06 5.79 10.11
N ARG A 357 9.08 4.87 10.13
CA ARG A 357 9.02 3.78 11.12
C ARG A 357 10.27 2.90 11.14
N TRP A 358 10.90 2.68 9.99
CA TRP A 358 12.11 1.87 9.88
C TRP A 358 13.32 2.60 10.47
N THR A 359 13.52 3.88 10.17
CA THR A 359 14.59 4.71 10.77
C THR A 359 14.47 4.72 12.28
N LYS A 360 13.27 4.98 12.80
CA LYS A 360 12.98 4.98 14.25
C LYS A 360 13.25 3.62 14.89
N ALA A 361 12.84 2.52 14.25
CA ALA A 361 13.10 1.18 14.75
C ALA A 361 14.61 0.86 14.85
N ASN A 362 15.42 1.28 13.87
CA ASN A 362 16.88 1.09 13.93
C ASN A 362 17.52 1.93 15.04
N VAL A 363 17.04 3.16 15.27
CA VAL A 363 17.50 4.02 16.36
C VAL A 363 17.21 3.40 17.72
N ILE A 364 15.98 2.93 17.93
CA ILE A 364 15.59 2.24 19.16
C ILE A 364 16.41 0.96 19.35
N LYS A 365 16.63 0.18 18.29
CA LYS A 365 17.49 -1.00 18.34
C LYS A 365 18.93 -0.64 18.74
N GLN A 366 19.50 0.43 18.19
CA GLN A 366 20.84 0.91 18.55
C GLN A 366 20.92 1.28 20.04
N ILE A 367 19.92 1.99 20.56
CA ILE A 367 19.84 2.35 21.98
C ILE A 367 19.81 1.08 22.86
N GLY A 368 19.06 0.05 22.46
CA GLY A 368 18.99 -1.23 23.17
C GLY A 368 20.30 -2.03 23.10
N ILE A 369 20.96 -2.07 21.95
CA ILE A 369 22.27 -2.73 21.77
C ILE A 369 23.34 -2.06 22.65
N LEU A 370 23.37 -0.73 22.66
CA LEU A 370 24.32 0.06 23.46
C LEU A 370 23.91 0.17 24.94
N ARG A 371 22.70 -0.29 25.29
CA ARG A 371 22.11 -0.24 26.65
C ARG A 371 22.18 1.16 27.28
N ILE A 372 21.82 2.19 26.51
CA ILE A 372 21.94 3.59 26.98
C ILE A 372 20.81 3.93 27.95
N GLU A 373 21.10 3.95 29.25
CA GLU A 373 20.10 4.14 30.31
C GLU A 373 19.32 5.46 30.25
N ASP A 374 19.93 6.55 29.78
CA ASP A 374 19.28 7.87 29.67
C ASP A 374 18.00 7.87 28.81
N PHE A 375 17.80 6.85 27.98
CA PHE A 375 16.65 6.72 27.09
C PHE A 375 15.49 5.95 27.70
N LYS A 376 15.57 5.50 28.96
CA LYS A 376 14.48 4.73 29.61
C LYS A 376 13.11 5.38 29.44
N LEU A 377 12.99 6.68 29.72
CA LEU A 377 11.73 7.41 29.57
C LEU A 377 11.28 7.53 28.10
N ASP A 378 12.22 7.77 27.18
CA ASP A 378 11.93 7.84 25.75
C ASP A 378 11.41 6.49 25.23
N LEU A 379 12.00 5.37 25.68
CA LEU A 379 11.55 4.00 25.33
C LEU A 379 10.18 3.67 25.93
N ILE A 380 9.93 4.05 27.18
CA ILE A 380 8.62 3.93 27.82
C ILE A 380 7.56 4.69 27.02
N ALA A 381 7.86 5.88 26.52
CA ALA A 381 6.94 6.61 25.65
C ALA A 381 6.66 5.84 24.34
N GLN A 382 7.68 5.25 23.71
CA GLN A 382 7.52 4.48 22.47
C GLN A 382 6.78 3.13 22.66
N LEU A 383 6.71 2.58 23.87
CA LEU A 383 5.86 1.42 24.18
C LEU A 383 4.36 1.70 23.97
N PHE A 384 3.93 2.97 24.07
CA PHE A 384 2.54 3.38 23.79
C PHE A 384 2.32 3.81 22.33
N ASN A 385 3.33 3.68 21.46
CA ASN A 385 3.21 4.03 20.05
C ASN A 385 2.17 3.14 19.36
N PRO A 386 1.29 3.68 18.48
CA PRO A 386 0.34 2.86 17.73
C PRO A 386 1.02 1.87 16.78
N ASP A 387 2.20 2.19 16.24
CA ASP A 387 2.95 1.30 15.35
C ASP A 387 3.52 0.11 16.11
N TRP A 388 3.17 -1.11 15.67
CA TRP A 388 3.60 -2.34 16.34
C TRP A 388 5.12 -2.57 16.26
N LEU A 389 5.76 -2.29 15.12
CA LEU A 389 7.21 -2.46 14.96
C LEU A 389 7.97 -1.58 15.95
N VAL A 390 7.56 -0.31 16.07
CA VAL A 390 8.18 0.65 17.00
C VAL A 390 7.93 0.25 18.44
N LYS A 391 6.70 -0.18 18.77
CA LYS A 391 6.34 -0.68 20.10
C LYS A 391 7.17 -1.90 20.50
N GLU A 392 7.24 -2.90 19.63
CA GLU A 392 7.93 -4.17 19.88
C GLU A 392 9.43 -3.96 20.09
N ILE A 393 10.08 -3.15 19.24
CA ILE A 393 11.51 -2.89 19.40
C ILE A 393 11.82 -1.99 20.60
N ALA A 394 10.93 -1.07 20.96
CA ALA A 394 11.05 -0.29 22.20
C ALA A 394 10.95 -1.17 23.44
N ALA A 395 10.03 -2.13 23.42
CA ALA A 395 9.88 -3.13 24.46
C ALA A 395 11.15 -4.00 24.60
N TRP A 396 11.69 -4.48 23.47
CA TRP A 396 12.95 -5.23 23.47
C TRP A 396 14.12 -4.40 23.99
N SER A 397 14.27 -3.16 23.53
CA SER A 397 15.34 -2.26 23.98
C SER A 397 15.21 -1.92 25.46
N LEU A 398 13.99 -1.72 25.98
CA LEU A 398 13.76 -1.52 27.40
C LEU A 398 14.14 -2.76 28.20
N HIS A 399 13.75 -3.95 27.74
CA HIS A 399 14.14 -5.22 28.39
C HIS A 399 15.65 -5.44 28.44
N GLN A 400 16.42 -4.98 27.43
CA GLN A 400 17.88 -5.03 27.44
C GLN A 400 18.53 -4.09 28.45
N ILE A 401 17.85 -2.99 28.79
CA ILE A 401 18.34 -1.95 29.71
C ILE A 401 17.88 -2.23 31.14
N ASP A 402 16.60 -2.54 31.31
CA ASP A 402 15.93 -2.71 32.60
C ASP A 402 14.74 -3.67 32.49
N THR A 403 14.94 -4.91 32.93
CA THR A 403 13.93 -5.98 32.89
C THR A 403 12.76 -5.73 33.85
N GLU A 404 13.00 -5.04 34.96
CA GLU A 404 11.95 -4.72 35.94
C GLU A 404 11.02 -3.66 35.36
N GLU A 405 11.60 -2.59 34.80
CA GLU A 405 10.83 -1.51 34.16
C GLU A 405 10.03 -2.01 32.94
N TYR A 406 10.59 -2.94 32.16
CA TYR A 406 9.85 -3.64 31.10
C TYR A 406 8.59 -4.31 31.65
N THR A 407 8.71 -5.06 32.74
CA THR A 407 7.59 -5.82 33.33
C THR A 407 6.50 -4.88 33.87
N ILE A 408 6.91 -3.80 34.54
CA ILE A 408 5.99 -2.77 35.07
C ILE A 408 5.28 -2.06 33.92
N THR A 409 6.02 -1.64 32.90
CA THR A 409 5.46 -0.83 31.81
C THR A 409 4.57 -1.65 30.88
N THR A 410 4.95 -2.87 30.53
CA THR A 410 4.13 -3.74 29.67
C THR A 410 2.81 -4.14 30.33
N PHE A 411 2.78 -4.27 31.66
CA PHE A 411 1.52 -4.49 32.39
C PHE A 411 0.49 -3.36 32.15
N ARG A 412 0.95 -2.12 31.98
CA ARG A 412 0.09 -0.95 31.71
C ARG A 412 -0.51 -0.94 30.30
N LEU A 413 0.00 -1.75 29.37
CA LEU A 413 -0.49 -1.85 28.00
C LEU A 413 -1.71 -2.78 27.85
N GLY A 414 -2.05 -3.53 28.91
CA GLY A 414 -3.10 -4.55 28.89
C GLY A 414 -2.56 -5.95 28.60
N GLU A 415 -3.32 -6.96 29.04
CA GLU A 415 -2.89 -8.36 29.05
C GLU A 415 -2.61 -8.92 27.65
N GLU A 416 -3.44 -8.58 26.66
CA GLU A 416 -3.28 -9.07 25.29
C GLU A 416 -1.97 -8.57 24.64
N VAL A 417 -1.68 -7.28 24.79
CA VAL A 417 -0.47 -6.66 24.25
C VAL A 417 0.77 -7.20 24.94
N LYS A 418 0.74 -7.28 26.29
CA LYS A 418 1.83 -7.85 27.08
C LYS A 418 2.14 -9.28 26.64
N LYS A 419 1.13 -10.14 26.51
CA LYS A 419 1.31 -11.53 26.11
C LYS A 419 2.03 -11.64 24.75
N LYS A 420 1.60 -10.84 23.76
CA LYS A 420 2.24 -10.80 22.43
C LYS A 420 3.71 -10.34 22.51
N LEU A 421 4.01 -9.35 23.35
CA LEU A 421 5.39 -8.89 23.56
C LEU A 421 6.25 -9.96 24.25
N ASP A 422 5.72 -10.58 25.30
CA ASP A 422 6.43 -11.63 26.07
C ASP A 422 6.72 -12.86 25.21
N GLU A 423 5.82 -13.24 24.30
CA GLU A 423 6.04 -14.31 23.31
C GLU A 423 7.28 -14.04 22.44
N VAL A 424 7.50 -12.79 22.02
CA VAL A 424 8.58 -12.41 21.11
C VAL A 424 9.90 -12.11 21.86
N ILE A 425 9.81 -11.49 23.04
CA ILE A 425 10.95 -10.89 23.76
C ILE A 425 11.48 -11.80 24.85
N VAL A 426 10.59 -12.39 25.65
CA VAL A 426 10.97 -13.19 26.83
C VAL A 426 11.07 -14.67 26.46
N ASN A 427 10.04 -15.18 25.79
CA ASN A 427 9.98 -16.58 25.40
C ASN A 427 10.73 -16.88 24.10
N GLU A 428 10.99 -15.85 23.29
CA GLU A 428 11.59 -15.95 21.95
C GLU A 428 10.92 -17.02 21.08
N SER A 429 9.60 -17.20 21.26
CA SER A 429 8.82 -18.23 20.60
C SER A 429 8.42 -17.83 19.18
N SER A 430 8.61 -16.57 18.80
CA SER A 430 8.35 -16.04 17.47
C SER A 430 9.39 -15.00 17.10
N LEU A 431 9.59 -14.79 15.80
CA LEU A 431 10.50 -13.77 15.30
C LEU A 431 9.99 -12.35 15.57
N LYS A 432 10.90 -11.49 16.03
CA LYS A 432 10.70 -10.03 16.05
C LYS A 432 10.48 -9.53 14.62
N LEU A 433 9.60 -8.55 14.44
CA LEU A 433 9.36 -7.93 13.13
C LEU A 433 10.65 -7.34 12.53
N ILE A 434 11.50 -6.72 13.36
CA ILE A 434 12.78 -6.17 12.88
C ILE A 434 13.70 -7.27 12.31
N ASP A 435 13.66 -8.46 12.91
CA ASP A 435 14.48 -9.60 12.48
C ASP A 435 13.94 -10.22 11.20
N LYS A 436 12.60 -10.21 10.99
CA LYS A 436 12.00 -10.55 9.69
C LYS A 436 12.51 -9.62 8.59
N VAL A 437 12.54 -8.30 8.84
CA VAL A 437 13.04 -7.33 7.85
C VAL A 437 14.52 -7.56 7.54
N ILE A 438 15.34 -7.78 8.57
CA ILE A 438 16.77 -8.07 8.39
C ILE A 438 16.96 -9.37 7.62
N PHE A 439 16.17 -10.40 7.91
CA PHE A 439 16.18 -11.65 7.16
C PHE A 439 15.77 -11.44 5.70
N PHE A 440 14.72 -10.66 5.40
CA PHE A 440 14.36 -10.38 4.01
C PHE A 440 15.49 -9.72 3.24
N LYS A 441 16.24 -8.81 3.86
CA LYS A 441 17.42 -8.18 3.24
C LYS A 441 18.55 -9.15 2.91
N THR A 442 18.60 -10.35 3.50
CA THR A 442 19.62 -11.36 3.14
C THR A 442 19.22 -12.17 1.91
N ILE A 443 17.98 -12.06 1.44
CA ILE A 443 17.47 -12.77 0.28
C ILE A 443 17.74 -11.91 -0.96
N ALA A 444 18.47 -12.46 -1.94
CA ALA A 444 18.88 -11.74 -3.15
C ALA A 444 17.73 -11.02 -3.89
N VAL A 445 16.51 -11.59 -3.89
CA VAL A 445 15.34 -10.98 -4.54
C VAL A 445 14.88 -9.67 -3.86
N PHE A 446 15.25 -9.46 -2.61
CA PHE A 446 14.83 -8.31 -1.80
C PHE A 446 16.00 -7.38 -1.43
N GLU A 447 17.21 -7.65 -1.89
CA GLU A 447 18.43 -6.92 -1.52
C GLU A 447 18.31 -5.40 -1.77
N GLU A 448 17.73 -5.02 -2.91
CA GLU A 448 17.52 -3.63 -3.32
C GLU A 448 16.24 -2.98 -2.74
N ILE A 449 15.39 -3.76 -2.07
CA ILE A 449 14.12 -3.26 -1.55
C ILE A 449 14.36 -2.45 -0.26
N PRO A 450 13.84 -1.21 -0.16
CA PRO A 450 14.01 -0.39 1.03
C PRO A 450 13.50 -1.09 2.30
N GLY A 451 14.24 -0.92 3.41
CA GLY A 451 13.84 -1.47 4.71
C GLY A 451 12.46 -1.00 5.18
N LEU A 452 12.05 0.21 4.82
CA LEU A 452 10.69 0.71 5.04
C LEU A 452 9.64 -0.15 4.35
N THR A 453 9.83 -0.50 3.08
CA THR A 453 8.91 -1.36 2.32
C THR A 453 8.89 -2.78 2.88
N LEU A 454 10.06 -3.33 3.20
CA LEU A 454 10.18 -4.65 3.83
C LEU A 454 9.53 -4.68 5.22
N SER A 455 9.50 -3.56 5.95
CA SER A 455 8.79 -3.46 7.23
C SER A 455 7.28 -3.68 7.09
N HIS A 456 6.68 -3.19 6.01
CA HIS A 456 5.27 -3.44 5.72
C HIS A 456 5.01 -4.88 5.26
N LEU A 457 5.97 -5.47 4.53
CA LEU A 457 5.91 -6.89 4.21
C LEU A 457 5.97 -7.76 5.47
N ALA A 458 6.81 -7.38 6.45
CA ALA A 458 6.92 -8.09 7.71
C ALA A 458 5.62 -8.09 8.53
N ASP A 459 4.85 -6.99 8.50
CA ASP A 459 3.56 -6.88 9.20
C ASP A 459 2.53 -7.92 8.71
N ILE A 460 2.55 -8.26 7.42
CA ILE A 460 1.61 -9.21 6.81
C ILE A 460 2.18 -10.63 6.69
N THR A 461 3.38 -10.87 7.22
CA THR A 461 4.05 -12.17 7.14
C THR A 461 3.69 -13.05 8.34
N GLU A 462 3.13 -14.22 8.04
CA GLU A 462 2.82 -15.26 9.03
C GLU A 462 3.99 -16.25 9.18
N GLU A 463 4.31 -16.62 10.42
CA GLU A 463 5.31 -17.63 10.72
C GLU A 463 4.64 -19.01 10.78
N ILE A 464 5.15 -19.96 10.01
CA ILE A 464 4.68 -21.35 10.02
C ILE A 464 5.82 -22.23 10.50
N LYS A 465 5.64 -22.85 11.66
CA LYS A 465 6.55 -23.88 12.17
C LYS A 465 6.11 -25.23 11.64
N LEU A 466 7.00 -25.88 10.87
CA LEU A 466 6.78 -27.22 10.32
C LEU A 466 7.73 -28.22 11.02
N PRO A 467 7.25 -28.97 12.03
CA PRO A 467 8.00 -30.05 12.63
C PRO A 467 8.42 -31.12 11.62
N GLU A 468 9.50 -31.84 11.94
CA GLU A 468 9.97 -32.97 11.12
C GLU A 468 8.86 -34.01 10.92
N GLY A 469 8.68 -34.47 9.68
CA GLY A 469 7.67 -35.46 9.30
C GLY A 469 6.29 -34.88 8.96
N LEU A 470 6.05 -33.59 9.19
CA LEU A 470 4.84 -32.91 8.72
C LEU A 470 5.05 -32.28 7.35
N SER A 471 3.98 -32.22 6.55
CA SER A 471 4.00 -31.63 5.21
C SER A 471 2.95 -30.54 5.09
N LEU A 472 3.29 -29.48 4.36
CA LEU A 472 2.37 -28.41 3.99
C LEU A 472 1.92 -28.66 2.54
N THR A 473 0.62 -28.87 2.34
CA THR A 473 0.06 -29.02 0.98
C THR A 473 -0.20 -27.64 0.39
N ILE A 474 0.44 -27.35 -0.74
CA ILE A 474 0.25 -26.10 -1.49
C ILE A 474 -0.62 -26.41 -2.70
N ASP A 475 -1.89 -25.99 -2.68
CA ASP A 475 -2.76 -26.07 -3.87
C ASP A 475 -2.48 -24.87 -4.78
N GLU A 476 -1.78 -25.05 -5.89
CA GLU A 476 -1.44 -23.96 -6.82
C GLU A 476 -2.65 -23.17 -7.35
N LYS A 477 -3.84 -23.79 -7.41
CA LYS A 477 -5.06 -23.08 -7.86
C LYS A 477 -5.62 -22.14 -6.79
N GLN A 478 -5.19 -22.32 -5.55
CA GLN A 478 -5.69 -21.60 -4.38
C GLN A 478 -4.58 -20.97 -3.54
N ASN A 479 -3.31 -21.19 -3.86
CA ASN A 479 -2.18 -20.61 -3.16
C ASN A 479 -1.93 -19.19 -3.69
N TRP A 480 -1.86 -18.25 -2.76
CA TRP A 480 -1.57 -16.84 -3.04
C TRP A 480 -0.42 -16.33 -2.17
N PHE A 481 0.24 -17.24 -1.46
CA PHE A 481 1.34 -16.95 -0.57
C PHE A 481 2.63 -17.44 -1.22
N PHE A 482 3.68 -16.63 -1.07
CA PHE A 482 5.04 -17.08 -1.29
C PHE A 482 5.58 -17.57 0.05
N TYR A 483 6.19 -18.75 0.04
CA TYR A 483 6.81 -19.34 1.23
C TYR A 483 8.31 -19.14 1.15
N ILE A 484 8.89 -18.70 2.27
CA ILE A 484 10.32 -18.49 2.39
C ILE A 484 10.80 -19.33 3.57
N VAL A 485 11.82 -20.16 3.33
CA VAL A 485 12.43 -20.98 4.38
C VAL A 485 13.38 -20.09 5.18
N LEU A 486 13.01 -19.81 6.42
CA LEU A 486 13.85 -19.07 7.36
C LEU A 486 15.00 -19.94 7.90
N SER A 487 14.67 -21.17 8.31
CA SER A 487 15.60 -22.10 8.94
C SER A 487 15.19 -23.54 8.67
N GLY A 488 16.17 -24.43 8.60
CA GLY A 488 16.00 -25.84 8.25
C GLY A 488 15.95 -26.07 6.74
N ALA A 489 15.40 -27.23 6.34
CA ALA A 489 15.25 -27.61 4.95
C ALA A 489 13.87 -28.24 4.75
N VAL A 490 13.24 -27.92 3.62
CA VAL A 490 12.00 -28.55 3.18
C VAL A 490 12.28 -29.31 1.89
N LYS A 491 11.66 -30.47 1.75
CA LYS A 491 11.66 -31.21 0.48
C LYS A 491 10.37 -30.87 -0.26
N TYR A 492 10.51 -30.45 -1.52
CA TYR A 492 9.38 -30.29 -2.41
C TYR A 492 8.92 -31.66 -2.91
N TYR A 493 7.64 -31.98 -2.75
CA TYR A 493 7.04 -33.21 -3.26
C TYR A 493 5.86 -32.86 -4.15
N GLU A 494 5.96 -33.18 -5.44
CA GLU A 494 4.91 -33.00 -6.41
C GLU A 494 4.21 -34.35 -6.67
N LYS A 495 2.89 -34.39 -6.49
CA LYS A 495 2.11 -35.63 -6.62
C LYS A 495 2.04 -36.04 -8.09
N GLY A 496 3.01 -36.84 -8.54
CA GLY A 496 3.11 -37.26 -9.95
C GLY A 496 4.53 -37.54 -10.46
N ASN A 497 5.57 -37.30 -9.65
CA ASN A 497 6.95 -37.75 -9.90
C ASN A 497 7.45 -38.65 -8.76
#